data_AF-A0A929W4S4-F1
#
_entry.id   AF-A0A929W4S4-F1
#
_cell.length_a   1.000
_cell.length_b   1.000
_cell.length_c   1.000
_cell.angle_alpha   90.00
_cell.angle_beta   90.00
_cell.angle_gamma   90.00
#
_symmetry.space_group_name_H-M   'P 1'
#
loop_
_entity.id
_entity.type
_entity.pdbx_description
1 polymer ?
#
loop_
_entity_poly.entity_id
_entity_poly.type
_entity_poly.pdbx_seq_one_letter_code
_entity_poly.pdbx_strand_id
1 'polypeptide(L)'
;YDDDGRTQAYLTGENTNTQLSTSVNKKTLTFKAERTAGDFDGYIRNKATELRINVTRAPKAVTAQVGANKAVKLTEVKTREAFEKGDNVWFYDARPNLNRWVRPGEESVGEVIKNPQVLVRVASTDVSENTVSIEVKGFEFAPADRLLTHRGKLKTTQLDEKKSKVEAYALTPAWTPVENADYYEVKFDGQIYSTIREPRLRFDDLAPVTTYDFAVRAVNASGAGAWSNLRLATVKDPLEWAIKGVKATASVASQGGQGTDKLFDRDLKTMWHTAWDNKQATPFDLTVDLRAVNKIDRIEYVPREDAANGTLLRGSYSFSTDRQNWSAPVAFTWAKDATVKTIVPADHPEARYLKLHIDEGVGNFGSGRELYVYRVAGTEGKMQGDINRDKRIDENDLTSYMNYTG
;
A
#
# COMPACT_ATOMS: atom_id res chain seq x y z
N TYR A 1 25.05 -11.18 24.67
CA TYR A 1 26.14 -11.37 23.71
C TYR A 1 26.93 -10.08 23.64
N ASP A 2 28.25 -10.18 23.75
CA ASP A 2 29.23 -9.08 23.70
C ASP A 2 30.54 -9.68 23.17
N ASP A 3 31.26 -8.99 22.28
CA ASP A 3 32.57 -9.39 21.75
C ASP A 3 33.43 -8.12 21.49
N ASP A 4 34.57 -8.26 20.82
CA ASP A 4 35.46 -7.12 20.55
C ASP A 4 34.89 -6.10 19.53
N GLY A 5 33.78 -6.45 18.85
CA GLY A 5 33.09 -5.63 17.86
C GLY A 5 33.89 -5.31 16.60
N ARG A 6 35.03 -5.97 16.36
CA ARG A 6 35.99 -5.61 15.31
C ARG A 6 36.55 -6.79 14.53
N THR A 7 36.76 -7.94 15.16
CA THR A 7 37.42 -9.10 14.54
C THR A 7 36.45 -10.26 14.32
N GLN A 8 36.96 -11.34 13.71
CA GLN A 8 36.22 -12.59 13.55
C GLN A 8 36.49 -13.60 14.68
N ALA A 9 37.14 -13.19 15.77
CA ALA A 9 37.48 -14.07 16.89
C ALA A 9 36.24 -14.70 17.55
N TYR A 10 35.05 -14.10 17.39
CA TYR A 10 33.80 -14.71 17.81
C TYR A 10 33.53 -16.08 17.16
N LEU A 11 34.03 -16.32 15.94
CA LEU A 11 33.89 -17.61 15.24
C LEU A 11 34.64 -18.74 15.95
N THR A 12 35.66 -18.41 16.74
CA THR A 12 36.43 -19.34 17.57
C THR A 12 36.00 -19.34 19.04
N GLY A 13 34.92 -18.62 19.37
CA GLY A 13 34.34 -18.61 20.72
C GLY A 13 34.80 -17.46 21.63
N GLU A 14 35.52 -16.46 21.11
CA GLU A 14 35.92 -15.27 21.86
C GLU A 14 34.75 -14.28 21.93
N ASN A 15 33.84 -14.52 22.87
CA ASN A 15 32.70 -13.68 23.16
C ASN A 15 32.26 -13.91 24.61
N THR A 16 31.39 -13.04 25.10
CA THR A 16 30.70 -13.23 26.38
C THR A 16 29.19 -13.24 26.24
N ASN A 17 28.53 -13.96 27.14
CA ASN A 17 27.07 -14.04 27.23
C ASN A 17 26.60 -13.90 28.66
N THR A 18 25.63 -13.01 28.88
CA THR A 18 24.94 -12.83 30.16
C THR A 18 23.50 -13.22 29.96
N GLN A 19 23.02 -14.23 30.70
CA GLN A 19 21.61 -14.59 30.69
C GLN A 19 20.82 -13.56 31.52
N LEU A 20 19.83 -12.95 30.90
CA LEU A 20 18.90 -12.01 31.55
C LEU A 20 17.53 -12.66 31.63
N SER A 21 16.85 -12.53 32.76
CA SER A 21 15.48 -13.02 32.93
C SER A 21 14.62 -12.02 33.69
N THR A 22 13.33 -12.03 33.39
CA THR A 22 12.32 -11.27 34.11
C THR A 22 11.12 -12.16 34.40
N SER A 23 10.50 -11.96 35.56
CA SER A 23 9.25 -12.63 35.92
C SER A 23 8.38 -11.69 36.72
N VAL A 24 7.06 -11.77 36.52
CA VAL A 24 6.10 -11.05 37.34
C VAL A 24 5.25 -12.07 38.08
N ASN A 25 5.32 -12.04 39.41
CA ASN A 25 4.45 -12.82 40.28
C ASN A 25 3.59 -11.85 41.11
N LYS A 26 2.27 -11.92 40.92
CA LYS A 26 1.31 -10.94 41.47
C LYS A 26 1.72 -9.52 41.07
N LYS A 27 2.06 -8.67 42.04
CA LYS A 27 2.54 -7.29 41.82
C LYS A 27 4.03 -7.14 42.12
N THR A 28 4.81 -8.20 41.93
CA THR A 28 6.26 -8.17 42.14
C THR A 28 6.95 -8.56 40.83
N LEU A 29 7.69 -7.62 40.25
CA LEU A 29 8.61 -7.89 39.15
C LEU A 29 9.97 -8.27 39.73
N THR A 30 10.54 -9.37 39.24
CA THR A 30 11.91 -9.76 39.51
C THR A 30 12.69 -9.73 38.19
N PHE A 31 13.82 -9.04 38.17
CA PHE A 31 14.83 -9.11 37.13
C PHE A 31 16.05 -9.83 37.68
N LYS A 32 16.68 -10.68 36.86
CA LYS A 32 17.95 -11.32 37.20
C LYS A 32 18.89 -11.30 36.00
N ALA A 33 20.10 -10.80 36.22
CA ALA A 33 21.26 -11.05 35.38
C ALA A 33 22.10 -12.14 36.03
N GLU A 34 22.25 -13.27 35.33
CA GLU A 34 23.20 -14.30 35.72
C GLU A 34 24.64 -13.84 35.50
N ARG A 35 25.61 -14.64 35.95
CA ARG A 35 27.02 -14.39 35.69
C ARG A 35 27.29 -14.39 34.19
N THR A 36 28.11 -13.45 33.73
CA THR A 36 28.62 -13.41 32.37
C THR A 36 29.59 -14.58 32.15
N ALA A 37 29.33 -15.38 31.13
CA ALA A 37 30.17 -16.50 30.72
C ALA A 37 30.93 -16.16 29.44
N GLY A 38 32.19 -16.60 29.34
CA GLY A 38 33.08 -16.34 28.20
C GLY A 38 34.08 -15.21 28.47
N ASP A 39 34.92 -14.94 27.49
CA ASP A 39 35.95 -13.90 27.53
C ASP A 39 36.33 -13.47 26.10
N PHE A 40 36.91 -12.29 25.94
CA PHE A 40 37.50 -11.79 24.69
C PHE A 40 38.52 -10.67 25.00
N ASP A 41 39.41 -10.35 24.04
CA ASP A 41 40.41 -9.29 24.25
C ASP A 41 39.76 -7.92 24.50
N GLY A 42 40.17 -7.25 25.58
CA GLY A 42 39.57 -5.99 26.01
C GLY A 42 38.26 -6.11 26.80
N TYR A 43 37.85 -7.32 27.21
CA TYR A 43 36.65 -7.50 28.02
C TYR A 43 36.69 -6.75 29.37
N ILE A 44 35.72 -5.85 29.57
CA ILE A 44 35.56 -5.09 30.82
C ILE A 44 34.62 -5.85 31.77
N ARG A 45 35.20 -6.46 32.82
CA ARG A 45 34.46 -7.26 33.82
C ARG A 45 33.64 -6.44 34.80
N ASN A 46 34.14 -5.27 35.21
CA ASN A 46 33.46 -4.43 36.19
C ASN A 46 32.45 -3.52 35.49
N LYS A 47 31.16 -3.84 35.59
CA LYS A 47 30.08 -3.08 34.95
C LYS A 47 29.03 -2.65 35.98
N ALA A 48 28.58 -1.40 35.87
CA ALA A 48 27.37 -0.95 36.56
C ALA A 48 26.13 -1.47 35.82
N THR A 49 25.05 -1.74 36.55
CA THR A 49 23.79 -2.21 35.96
C THR A 49 22.72 -1.13 36.06
N GLU A 50 22.22 -0.65 34.92
CA GLU A 50 21.07 0.27 34.84
C GLU A 50 19.86 -0.45 34.24
N LEU A 51 18.72 -0.38 34.92
CA LEU A 51 17.43 -0.83 34.40
C LEU A 51 16.49 0.36 34.20
N ARG A 52 15.70 0.30 33.12
CA ARG A 52 14.59 1.23 32.84
C ARG A 52 13.30 0.44 32.68
N ILE A 53 12.50 0.41 33.73
CA ILE A 53 11.34 -0.46 33.84
C ILE A 53 10.09 0.37 33.56
N ASN A 54 9.38 0.05 32.47
CA ASN A 54 8.11 0.70 32.15
C ASN A 54 7.03 0.30 33.15
N VAL A 55 6.36 1.31 33.72
CA VAL A 55 5.26 1.14 34.67
C VAL A 55 4.13 2.10 34.32
N THR A 56 2.96 1.89 34.92
CA THR A 56 1.85 2.86 34.88
C THR A 56 1.62 3.57 36.20
N ARG A 57 2.26 3.11 37.28
CA ARG A 57 2.23 3.73 38.60
C ARG A 57 3.56 3.55 39.33
N ALA A 58 3.80 4.38 40.33
CA ALA A 58 4.97 4.26 41.20
C ALA A 58 4.96 2.92 41.96
N PRO A 59 6.13 2.24 42.08
CA PRO A 59 6.25 1.02 42.85
C PRO A 59 6.19 1.31 44.36
N LYS A 60 5.96 0.28 45.17
CA LYS A 60 6.00 0.37 46.64
C LYS A 60 7.41 0.30 47.20
N ALA A 61 8.27 -0.51 46.58
CA ALA A 61 9.66 -0.67 46.99
C ALA A 61 10.49 -1.25 45.83
N VAL A 62 11.78 -0.92 45.82
CA VAL A 62 12.78 -1.50 44.92
C VAL A 62 13.94 -1.99 45.77
N THR A 63 14.34 -3.26 45.58
CA THR A 63 15.48 -3.86 46.28
C THR A 63 16.41 -4.54 45.30
N ALA A 64 17.71 -4.60 45.63
CA ALA A 64 18.71 -5.27 44.81
C ALA A 64 19.52 -6.28 45.63
N GLN A 65 20.02 -7.30 44.95
CA GLN A 65 20.99 -8.27 45.46
C GLN A 65 22.12 -8.43 44.44
N VAL A 66 23.36 -8.55 44.92
CA VAL A 66 24.56 -8.75 44.09
C VAL A 66 25.35 -9.96 44.60
N GLY A 67 25.90 -10.75 43.68
CA GLY A 67 26.68 -11.96 44.00
C GLY A 67 25.81 -13.06 44.60
N ALA A 68 26.30 -13.73 45.64
CA ALA A 68 25.58 -14.79 46.37
C ALA A 68 24.41 -14.25 47.22
N ASN A 69 23.47 -13.55 46.58
CA ASN A 69 22.26 -12.94 47.17
C ASN A 69 22.54 -11.89 48.26
N LYS A 70 23.69 -11.20 48.23
CA LYS A 70 24.00 -10.15 49.20
C LYS A 70 23.12 -8.93 48.93
N ALA A 71 22.35 -8.50 49.92
CA ALA A 71 21.46 -7.36 49.79
C ALA A 71 22.24 -6.06 49.58
N VAL A 72 21.83 -5.28 48.59
CA VAL A 72 22.34 -3.94 48.30
C VAL A 72 21.25 -2.94 48.64
N LYS A 73 21.55 -2.00 49.54
CA LYS A 73 20.62 -0.93 49.91
C LYS A 73 20.51 0.05 48.73
N LEU A 74 19.33 0.15 48.15
CA LEU A 74 19.02 1.16 47.15
C LEU A 74 18.43 2.41 47.79
N THR A 75 18.96 3.57 47.43
CA THR A 75 18.43 4.87 47.88
C THR A 75 17.46 5.44 46.85
N GLU A 76 16.24 5.78 47.24
CA GLU A 76 15.32 6.51 46.36
C GLU A 76 15.80 7.95 46.20
N VAL A 77 16.06 8.38 44.97
CA VAL A 77 16.37 9.77 44.64
C VAL A 77 15.16 10.42 43.97
N LYS A 78 15.08 11.76 44.03
CA LYS A 78 13.89 12.52 43.57
C LYS A 78 14.09 13.22 42.23
N THR A 79 15.30 13.21 41.69
CA THR A 79 15.61 13.84 40.40
C THR A 79 16.40 12.89 39.51
N ARG A 80 16.22 13.04 38.20
CA ARG A 80 16.99 12.31 37.20
C ARG A 80 18.50 12.58 37.34
N GLU A 81 18.89 13.81 37.63
CA GLU A 81 20.31 14.17 37.78
C GLU A 81 20.96 13.45 38.98
N ALA A 82 20.24 13.33 40.10
CA ALA A 82 20.71 12.53 41.23
C ALA A 82 20.80 11.03 40.89
N PHE A 83 19.90 10.53 40.03
CA PHE A 83 19.97 9.16 39.53
C PHE A 83 21.20 8.93 38.62
N GLU A 84 21.48 9.86 37.70
CA GLU A 84 22.57 9.74 36.73
C GLU A 84 23.96 9.85 37.40
N LYS A 85 24.07 10.54 38.53
CA LYS A 85 25.30 10.71 39.33
C LYS A 85 25.46 9.68 40.45
N GLY A 86 24.39 9.00 40.85
CA GLY A 86 24.39 8.09 42.00
C GLY A 86 24.66 6.63 41.63
N ASP A 87 25.17 5.87 42.60
CA ASP A 87 25.25 4.41 42.55
C ASP A 87 24.39 3.80 43.65
N ASN A 88 23.83 2.60 43.40
CA ASN A 88 22.86 1.95 44.28
C ASN A 88 21.66 2.88 44.59
N VAL A 89 21.08 3.44 43.54
CA VAL A 89 19.95 4.37 43.59
C VAL A 89 18.80 3.89 42.71
N TRP A 90 17.60 4.37 43.00
CA TRP A 90 16.46 4.23 42.11
C TRP A 90 15.62 5.52 42.05
N PHE A 91 14.94 5.74 40.93
CA PHE A 91 14.15 6.94 40.66
C PHE A 91 12.85 6.56 39.94
N TYR A 92 11.72 7.10 40.38
CA TYR A 92 10.46 7.03 39.64
C TYR A 92 10.31 8.27 38.75
N ASP A 93 10.51 8.08 37.45
CA ASP A 93 10.29 9.10 36.43
C ASP A 93 8.82 9.05 35.98
N ALA A 94 8.00 9.96 36.53
CA ALA A 94 6.58 10.02 36.24
C ALA A 94 6.25 10.52 34.81
N ARG A 95 7.18 11.22 34.16
CA ARG A 95 6.97 11.84 32.85
C ARG A 95 8.27 11.83 32.03
N PRO A 96 8.76 10.65 31.63
CA PRO A 96 10.02 10.55 30.90
C PRO A 96 9.89 11.21 29.52
N ASN A 97 10.75 12.19 29.26
CA ASN A 97 10.91 12.81 27.94
C ASN A 97 12.04 12.12 27.17
N LEU A 98 11.69 11.42 26.10
CA LEU A 98 12.65 10.72 25.23
C LEU A 98 13.45 11.69 24.36
N ASN A 99 12.94 12.90 24.12
CA ASN A 99 13.58 13.91 23.28
C ASN A 99 14.48 14.89 24.06
N ARG A 100 14.92 14.48 25.25
CA ARG A 100 15.68 15.34 26.19
C ARG A 100 17.11 15.68 25.76
N TRP A 101 17.61 15.10 24.67
CA TRP A 101 18.99 15.26 24.22
C TRP A 101 19.14 16.26 23.08
N VAL A 102 18.04 16.83 22.58
CA VAL A 102 18.07 17.85 21.52
C VAL A 102 18.70 19.12 22.06
N ARG A 103 19.71 19.64 21.37
CA ARG A 103 20.45 20.83 21.80
C ARG A 103 19.72 22.11 21.36
N PRO A 104 19.96 23.25 22.04
CA PRO A 104 19.46 24.54 21.57
C PRO A 104 19.90 24.80 20.12
N GLY A 105 18.94 25.11 19.24
CA GLY A 105 19.19 25.37 17.81
C GLY A 105 19.09 24.15 16.89
N GLU A 106 18.92 22.94 17.42
CA GLU A 106 18.60 21.76 16.62
C GLU A 106 17.10 21.67 16.34
N GLU A 107 16.73 21.10 15.19
CA GLU A 107 15.32 20.79 14.88
C GLU A 107 14.75 19.84 15.93
N SER A 108 13.56 20.15 16.43
CA SER A 108 12.91 19.41 17.51
C SER A 108 11.44 19.17 17.19
N VAL A 109 10.99 17.95 17.47
CA VAL A 109 9.56 17.60 17.48
C VAL A 109 8.87 17.95 18.81
N GLY A 110 9.54 18.71 19.69
CA GLY A 110 9.05 19.04 21.03
C GLY A 110 9.25 17.90 22.03
N GLU A 111 8.44 17.86 23.09
CA GLU A 111 8.51 16.79 24.07
C GLU A 111 7.97 15.46 23.51
N VAL A 112 8.70 14.38 23.75
CA VAL A 112 8.23 13.01 23.44
C VAL A 112 8.06 12.26 24.76
N ILE A 113 6.84 12.38 25.32
CA ILE A 113 6.53 11.82 26.64
C ILE A 113 6.07 10.37 26.53
N LYS A 114 6.71 9.49 27.32
CA LYS A 114 6.34 8.06 27.43
C LYS A 114 5.53 7.78 28.71
N ASN A 115 5.07 6.54 28.86
CA ASN A 115 4.56 6.04 30.13
C ASN A 115 5.62 6.18 31.25
N PRO A 116 5.20 6.30 32.53
CA PRO A 116 6.13 6.39 33.65
C PRO A 116 7.16 5.24 33.69
N GLN A 117 8.33 5.51 34.28
CA GLN A 117 9.42 4.54 34.40
C GLN A 117 9.96 4.47 35.83
N VAL A 118 10.38 3.28 36.25
CA VAL A 118 11.26 3.08 37.40
C VAL A 118 12.66 2.85 36.86
N LEU A 119 13.58 3.72 37.23
CA LEU A 119 14.99 3.59 36.90
C LEU A 119 15.73 3.01 38.11
N VAL A 120 16.59 2.03 37.88
CA VAL A 120 17.39 1.41 38.94
C VAL A 120 18.83 1.38 38.48
N ARG A 121 19.76 1.83 39.34
CA ARG A 121 21.19 1.78 39.07
C ARG A 121 21.90 1.09 40.21
N VAL A 122 22.54 -0.03 39.91
CA VAL A 122 23.39 -0.79 40.82
C VAL A 122 24.85 -0.48 40.48
N ALA A 123 25.65 -0.26 41.52
CA ALA A 123 27.08 0.05 41.40
C ALA A 123 27.84 -0.98 40.57
N SER A 124 29.02 -0.59 40.10
CA SER A 124 29.90 -1.49 39.34
C SER A 124 30.27 -2.74 40.14
N THR A 125 30.21 -3.91 39.50
CA THR A 125 30.61 -5.19 40.05
C THR A 125 31.21 -6.07 38.96
N ASP A 126 32.05 -7.04 39.33
CA ASP A 126 32.55 -8.03 38.38
C ASP A 126 31.38 -8.93 37.95
N VAL A 127 30.93 -8.77 36.71
CA VAL A 127 29.77 -9.51 36.18
C VAL A 127 30.08 -10.96 35.84
N SER A 128 31.36 -11.34 35.73
CA SER A 128 31.77 -12.74 35.56
C SER A 128 31.65 -13.54 36.87
N GLU A 129 31.75 -12.85 38.01
CA GLU A 129 31.63 -13.46 39.33
C GLU A 129 30.26 -13.25 40.00
N ASN A 130 29.60 -12.12 39.72
CA ASN A 130 28.41 -11.72 40.46
C ASN A 130 27.15 -11.75 39.60
N THR A 131 26.09 -12.38 40.12
CA THR A 131 24.73 -12.17 39.61
C THR A 131 24.18 -10.84 40.13
N VAL A 132 23.27 -10.21 39.38
CA VAL A 132 22.53 -9.02 39.84
C VAL A 132 21.03 -9.34 39.79
N SER A 133 20.34 -9.21 40.92
CA SER A 133 18.90 -9.42 41.02
C SER A 133 18.23 -8.15 41.54
N ILE A 134 17.11 -7.76 40.92
CA ILE A 134 16.32 -6.58 41.30
C ILE A 134 14.87 -7.00 41.46
N GLU A 135 14.27 -6.61 42.59
CA GLU A 135 12.85 -6.83 42.87
C GLU A 135 12.13 -5.48 42.97
N VAL A 136 11.02 -5.36 42.25
CA VAL A 136 10.13 -4.19 42.25
C VAL A 136 8.77 -4.62 42.79
N LYS A 137 8.50 -4.30 44.06
CA LYS A 137 7.21 -4.56 44.72
C LYS A 137 6.21 -3.49 44.34
N GLY A 138 4.96 -3.90 44.13
CA GLY A 138 3.91 -3.01 43.63
C GLY A 138 4.05 -2.69 42.14
N PHE A 139 4.74 -3.55 41.37
CA PHE A 139 4.82 -3.43 39.92
C PHE A 139 3.43 -3.42 39.28
N GLU A 140 3.19 -2.44 38.42
CA GLU A 140 1.97 -2.30 37.65
C GLU A 140 2.33 -1.72 36.27
N PHE A 141 1.95 -2.45 35.22
CA PHE A 141 2.08 -2.00 33.84
C PHE A 141 0.77 -2.30 33.12
N ALA A 142 -0.16 -1.35 33.20
CA ALA A 142 -1.48 -1.42 32.59
C ALA A 142 -1.76 -0.14 31.77
N PRO A 143 -1.05 0.08 30.65
CA PRO A 143 -1.23 1.27 29.83
C PRO A 143 -2.66 1.35 29.31
N ALA A 144 -3.22 2.57 29.24
CA ALA A 144 -4.54 2.76 28.66
C ALA A 144 -4.53 2.39 27.17
N ASP A 145 -5.47 1.55 26.75
CA ASP A 145 -5.68 1.24 25.34
C ASP A 145 -6.30 2.46 24.66
N ARG A 146 -5.62 2.99 23.65
CA ARG A 146 -6.06 4.17 22.88
C ARG A 146 -6.94 3.78 21.68
N LEU A 147 -7.04 2.49 21.37
CA LEU A 147 -7.88 1.95 20.31
C LEU A 147 -9.24 1.49 20.82
N LEU A 148 -9.40 1.32 22.14
CA LEU A 148 -10.60 0.77 22.77
C LEU A 148 -11.01 1.69 23.92
N THR A 149 -11.82 2.71 23.64
CA THR A 149 -12.26 3.71 24.64
C THR A 149 -13.76 3.68 24.89
N HIS A 150 -14.57 3.35 23.89
CA HIS A 150 -16.00 3.25 24.04
C HIS A 150 -16.42 1.96 24.76
N ARG A 151 -17.54 2.03 25.49
CA ARG A 151 -18.15 0.90 26.19
C ARG A 151 -19.64 0.84 25.90
N GLY A 152 -20.21 -0.36 25.99
CA GLY A 152 -21.63 -0.58 25.76
C GLY A 152 -21.91 -1.67 24.73
N LYS A 153 -23.19 -1.96 24.53
CA LYS A 153 -23.65 -3.03 23.65
C LYS A 153 -23.39 -2.65 22.18
N LEU A 154 -22.79 -3.57 21.43
CA LEU A 154 -22.56 -3.44 20.00
C LEU A 154 -23.67 -4.14 19.22
N LYS A 155 -24.27 -3.44 18.26
CA LYS A 155 -25.23 -4.02 17.30
C LYS A 155 -24.48 -4.66 16.13
N THR A 156 -25.16 -5.54 15.39
CA THR A 156 -24.64 -6.10 14.14
C THR A 156 -24.58 -5.03 13.05
N THR A 157 -23.56 -5.08 12.20
CA THR A 157 -23.45 -4.19 11.04
C THR A 157 -24.40 -4.64 9.92
N GLN A 158 -24.88 -3.70 9.10
CA GLN A 158 -25.68 -3.99 7.91
C GLN A 158 -25.04 -3.38 6.67
N LEU A 159 -25.18 -4.03 5.51
CA LEU A 159 -24.65 -3.53 4.23
C LEU A 159 -25.25 -2.15 3.94
N ASP A 160 -24.39 -1.18 3.65
CA ASP A 160 -24.78 0.12 3.10
C ASP A 160 -24.51 0.09 1.59
N GLU A 161 -25.52 -0.29 0.81
CA GLU A 161 -25.40 -0.42 -0.65
C GLU A 161 -25.05 0.92 -1.32
N LYS A 162 -25.50 2.05 -0.76
CA LYS A 162 -25.27 3.38 -1.35
C LYS A 162 -23.81 3.82 -1.21
N LYS A 163 -23.15 3.38 -0.15
CA LYS A 163 -21.72 3.68 0.10
C LYS A 163 -20.78 2.59 -0.38
N SER A 164 -21.32 1.40 -0.65
CA SER A 164 -20.55 0.31 -1.22
C SER A 164 -20.19 0.62 -2.67
N LYS A 165 -19.01 0.16 -3.11
CA LYS A 165 -18.61 0.25 -4.51
C LYS A 165 -18.34 -1.13 -5.07
N VAL A 166 -18.87 -1.39 -6.27
CA VAL A 166 -18.66 -2.62 -7.02
C VAL A 166 -17.92 -2.30 -8.31
N GLU A 167 -16.81 -2.97 -8.53
CA GLU A 167 -15.98 -2.85 -9.72
C GLU A 167 -15.72 -4.26 -10.28
N ALA A 168 -15.13 -4.35 -11.46
CA ALA A 168 -14.84 -5.65 -12.07
C ALA A 168 -13.80 -6.44 -11.27
N TYR A 169 -12.81 -5.75 -10.69
CA TYR A 169 -11.67 -6.37 -10.01
C TYR A 169 -11.53 -5.93 -8.55
N ALA A 170 -12.51 -5.19 -8.03
CA ALA A 170 -12.48 -4.70 -6.67
C ALA A 170 -13.88 -4.58 -6.07
N LEU A 171 -13.97 -4.76 -4.76
CA LEU A 171 -15.16 -4.50 -3.97
C LEU A 171 -14.80 -3.61 -2.79
N THR A 172 -15.61 -2.60 -2.54
CA THR A 172 -15.52 -1.80 -1.32
C THR A 172 -16.83 -1.97 -0.54
N PRO A 173 -17.02 -3.08 0.20
CA PRO A 173 -18.14 -3.21 1.13
C PRO A 173 -18.13 -2.06 2.13
N ALA A 174 -19.29 -1.42 2.27
CA ALA A 174 -19.56 -0.44 3.31
C ALA A 174 -20.70 -0.92 4.18
N TRP A 175 -20.73 -0.47 5.43
CA TRP A 175 -21.77 -0.84 6.38
C TRP A 175 -22.26 0.35 7.21
N THR A 176 -23.40 0.16 7.85
CA THR A 176 -23.96 1.15 8.77
C THR A 176 -23.04 1.31 9.99
N PRO A 177 -22.67 2.55 10.38
CA PRO A 177 -21.94 2.78 11.63
C PRO A 177 -22.68 2.21 12.84
N VAL A 178 -21.93 1.59 13.76
CA VAL A 178 -22.46 1.04 15.01
C VAL A 178 -22.12 1.97 16.16
N GLU A 179 -23.13 2.37 16.91
CA GLU A 179 -22.98 3.15 18.15
C GLU A 179 -22.07 2.41 19.15
N ASN A 180 -21.22 3.15 19.85
CA ASN A 180 -20.20 2.63 20.78
C ASN A 180 -19.11 1.77 20.14
N ALA A 181 -19.00 1.69 18.81
CA ALA A 181 -17.88 1.03 18.15
C ALA A 181 -16.64 1.94 18.15
N ASP A 182 -15.50 1.40 18.58
CA ASP A 182 -14.21 2.07 18.41
C ASP A 182 -13.60 1.80 17.03
N TYR A 183 -13.79 0.59 16.52
CA TYR A 183 -13.41 0.16 15.18
C TYR A 183 -14.22 -1.06 14.73
N TYR A 184 -13.95 -1.51 13.52
CA TYR A 184 -14.54 -2.71 12.93
C TYR A 184 -13.46 -3.73 12.57
N GLU A 185 -13.90 -4.97 12.51
CA GLU A 185 -13.16 -6.08 11.93
C GLU A 185 -13.91 -6.63 10.74
N VAL A 186 -13.18 -6.93 9.68
CA VAL A 186 -13.68 -7.62 8.49
C VAL A 186 -12.93 -8.93 8.36
N LYS A 187 -13.65 -10.04 8.28
CA LYS A 187 -13.10 -11.34 7.91
C LYS A 187 -13.39 -11.60 6.43
N PHE A 188 -12.33 -11.82 5.68
CA PHE A 188 -12.37 -12.12 4.26
C PHE A 188 -11.21 -13.06 3.91
N ASP A 189 -11.48 -14.08 3.11
CA ASP A 189 -10.49 -15.09 2.68
C ASP A 189 -9.62 -15.67 3.82
N GLY A 190 -10.26 -16.02 4.94
CA GLY A 190 -9.57 -16.57 6.12
C GLY A 190 -8.79 -15.56 6.97
N GLN A 191 -8.57 -14.33 6.49
CA GLN A 191 -7.88 -13.26 7.21
C GLN A 191 -8.86 -12.35 7.95
N ILE A 192 -8.44 -11.79 9.10
CA ILE A 192 -9.15 -10.73 9.82
C ILE A 192 -8.38 -9.43 9.64
N TYR A 193 -9.04 -8.46 9.03
CA TYR A 193 -8.61 -7.07 8.92
C TYR A 193 -9.22 -6.30 10.10
N SER A 194 -8.40 -5.69 10.95
CA SER A 194 -8.85 -5.07 12.20
C SER A 194 -8.48 -3.60 12.26
N THR A 195 -8.92 -2.90 13.32
CA THR A 195 -8.69 -1.46 13.55
C THR A 195 -9.22 -0.55 12.44
N ILE A 196 -10.21 -1.04 11.69
CA ILE A 196 -10.86 -0.30 10.60
C ILE A 196 -11.77 0.76 11.22
N ARG A 197 -11.44 2.05 11.04
CA ARG A 197 -12.20 3.16 11.66
C ARG A 197 -13.29 3.74 10.76
N GLU A 198 -13.10 3.66 9.45
CA GLU A 198 -14.16 3.98 8.49
C GLU A 198 -15.06 2.76 8.32
N PRO A 199 -16.40 2.92 8.22
CA PRO A 199 -17.31 1.79 8.09
C PRO A 199 -17.35 1.24 6.65
N ARG A 200 -16.16 1.01 6.08
CA ARG A 200 -15.91 0.45 4.75
C ARG A 200 -14.47 -0.04 4.64
N LEU A 201 -14.22 -1.01 3.77
CA LEU A 201 -12.88 -1.46 3.43
C LEU A 201 -12.84 -1.89 1.96
N ARG A 202 -11.77 -1.54 1.23
CA ARG A 202 -11.57 -1.93 -0.17
C ARG A 202 -10.77 -3.23 -0.25
N PHE A 203 -11.19 -4.11 -1.15
CA PHE A 203 -10.50 -5.33 -1.56
C PHE A 203 -10.30 -5.28 -3.07
N ASP A 204 -9.05 -5.40 -3.51
CA ASP A 204 -8.63 -5.40 -4.91
C ASP A 204 -8.29 -6.83 -5.37
N ASP A 205 -7.86 -6.97 -6.63
CA ASP A 205 -7.42 -8.24 -7.26
C ASP A 205 -8.45 -9.37 -7.21
N LEU A 206 -9.74 -9.01 -7.25
CA LEU A 206 -10.85 -9.95 -7.26
C LEU A 206 -11.16 -10.41 -8.69
N ALA A 207 -11.62 -11.65 -8.85
CA ALA A 207 -12.16 -12.12 -10.12
C ALA A 207 -13.46 -11.37 -10.49
N PRO A 208 -13.67 -11.00 -11.77
CA PRO A 208 -14.90 -10.37 -12.24
C PRO A 208 -16.08 -11.35 -12.23
N VAL A 209 -17.30 -10.81 -12.21
CA VAL A 209 -18.56 -11.59 -12.20
C VAL A 209 -18.55 -12.69 -11.11
N THR A 210 -17.98 -12.38 -9.95
CA THR A 210 -17.79 -13.32 -8.84
C THR A 210 -18.42 -12.76 -7.57
N THR A 211 -19.14 -13.59 -6.83
CA THR A 211 -19.76 -13.20 -5.56
C THR A 211 -18.82 -13.49 -4.39
N TYR A 212 -18.70 -12.54 -3.48
CA TYR A 212 -17.87 -12.59 -2.29
C TYR A 212 -18.70 -12.33 -1.03
N ASP A 213 -18.32 -13.01 0.05
CA ASP A 213 -18.92 -12.88 1.38
C ASP A 213 -17.88 -12.28 2.35
N PHE A 214 -18.28 -11.22 3.06
CA PHE A 214 -17.46 -10.50 4.04
C PHE A 214 -18.14 -10.57 5.40
N ALA A 215 -17.50 -11.19 6.39
CA ALA A 215 -18.05 -11.12 7.75
C ALA A 215 -17.54 -9.86 8.44
N VAL A 216 -18.43 -9.04 9.00
CA VAL A 216 -18.07 -7.76 9.63
C VAL A 216 -18.60 -7.69 11.05
N ARG A 217 -17.81 -7.17 11.99
CA ARG A 217 -18.25 -6.88 13.36
C ARG A 217 -17.68 -5.57 13.87
N ALA A 218 -18.41 -4.92 14.77
CA ALA A 218 -17.89 -3.80 15.55
C ALA A 218 -17.08 -4.30 16.76
N VAL A 219 -16.13 -3.50 17.25
CA VAL A 219 -15.32 -3.79 18.43
C VAL A 219 -15.19 -2.54 19.30
N ASN A 220 -15.23 -2.73 20.63
CA ASN A 220 -14.99 -1.68 21.61
C ASN A 220 -14.33 -2.23 22.89
N ALA A 221 -14.11 -1.40 23.91
CA ALA A 221 -13.43 -1.80 25.15
C ALA A 221 -14.16 -2.86 26.00
N SER A 222 -15.38 -3.23 25.62
CA SER A 222 -16.17 -4.31 26.23
C SER A 222 -16.03 -5.63 25.47
N GLY A 223 -15.38 -5.62 24.30
CA GLY A 223 -15.15 -6.76 23.44
C GLY A 223 -15.71 -6.57 22.03
N ALA A 224 -15.70 -7.66 21.26
CA ALA A 224 -16.22 -7.68 19.90
C ALA A 224 -17.72 -8.01 19.87
N GLY A 225 -18.46 -7.38 18.96
CA GLY A 225 -19.84 -7.72 18.66
C GLY A 225 -19.98 -9.01 17.86
N ALA A 226 -21.23 -9.37 17.53
CA ALA A 226 -21.51 -10.50 16.64
C ALA A 226 -21.10 -10.18 15.19
N TRP A 227 -20.62 -11.22 14.49
CA TRP A 227 -20.39 -11.15 13.04
C TRP A 227 -21.72 -11.02 12.30
N SER A 228 -21.77 -10.14 11.30
CA SER A 228 -22.78 -10.13 10.24
C SER A 228 -22.13 -10.42 8.90
N ASN A 229 -22.88 -10.99 7.95
CA ASN A 229 -22.37 -11.29 6.62
C ASN A 229 -22.84 -10.24 5.61
N LEU A 230 -21.91 -9.64 4.88
CA LEU A 230 -22.15 -8.73 3.77
C LEU A 230 -21.82 -9.46 2.47
N ARG A 231 -22.70 -9.42 1.49
CA ARG A 231 -22.53 -10.14 0.21
C ARG A 231 -22.54 -9.14 -0.94
N LEU A 232 -21.50 -9.17 -1.77
CA LEU A 232 -21.38 -8.33 -2.95
C LEU A 232 -20.83 -9.14 -4.12
N ALA A 233 -21.13 -8.73 -5.34
CA ALA A 233 -20.58 -9.33 -6.55
C ALA A 233 -19.80 -8.30 -7.35
N THR A 234 -18.63 -8.70 -7.85
CA THR A 234 -17.92 -7.92 -8.86
C THR A 234 -18.72 -7.90 -10.16
N VAL A 235 -18.52 -6.86 -10.96
CA VAL A 235 -19.21 -6.69 -12.24
C VAL A 235 -18.39 -7.24 -13.41
N LYS A 236 -18.96 -7.21 -14.62
CA LYS A 236 -18.24 -7.54 -15.85
C LYS A 236 -17.10 -6.56 -16.06
N ASP A 237 -15.96 -7.03 -16.58
CA ASP A 237 -14.87 -6.15 -16.98
C ASP A 237 -15.34 -5.19 -18.09
N PRO A 238 -15.38 -3.87 -17.84
CA PRO A 238 -15.80 -2.90 -18.85
C PRO A 238 -14.89 -2.93 -20.09
N LEU A 239 -13.64 -3.38 -19.94
CA LEU A 239 -12.63 -3.45 -21.01
C LEU A 239 -12.42 -4.87 -21.56
N GLU A 240 -13.31 -5.82 -21.26
CA GLU A 240 -13.20 -7.23 -21.71
C GLU A 240 -13.03 -7.31 -23.24
N TRP A 241 -13.81 -6.51 -23.96
CA TRP A 241 -13.84 -6.49 -25.41
C TRP A 241 -13.02 -5.35 -26.03
N ALA A 242 -12.33 -4.54 -25.22
CA ALA A 242 -11.38 -3.56 -25.72
C ALA A 242 -10.15 -4.29 -26.31
N ILE A 243 -9.81 -3.98 -27.56
CA ILE A 243 -8.70 -4.61 -28.28
C ILE A 243 -7.38 -4.28 -27.56
N LYS A 244 -6.48 -5.26 -27.50
CA LYS A 244 -5.17 -5.17 -26.83
C LYS A 244 -4.04 -5.06 -27.85
N GLY A 245 -2.89 -4.51 -27.45
CA GLY A 245 -1.70 -4.40 -28.30
C GLY A 245 -1.82 -3.37 -29.44
N VAL A 246 -2.85 -2.51 -29.36
CA VAL A 246 -3.12 -1.42 -30.30
C VAL A 246 -1.91 -0.48 -30.34
N LYS A 247 -1.55 -0.03 -31.53
CA LYS A 247 -0.54 1.01 -31.73
C LYS A 247 -1.14 2.16 -32.52
N ALA A 248 -0.65 3.37 -32.30
CA ALA A 248 -1.03 4.50 -33.14
C ALA A 248 0.15 5.39 -33.52
N THR A 249 0.01 6.10 -34.62
CA THR A 249 0.94 7.11 -35.10
C THR A 249 0.16 8.36 -35.45
N ALA A 250 0.59 9.50 -34.91
CA ALA A 250 0.09 10.81 -35.31
C ALA A 250 0.95 11.38 -36.44
N SER A 251 0.35 12.14 -37.37
CA SER A 251 1.08 12.85 -38.44
C SER A 251 1.83 14.09 -37.93
N VAL A 252 1.75 14.38 -36.62
CA VAL A 252 2.44 15.46 -35.92
C VAL A 252 3.22 14.90 -34.75
N ALA A 253 4.28 15.60 -34.35
CA ALA A 253 5.12 15.19 -33.23
C ALA A 253 4.33 15.16 -31.92
N SER A 254 4.60 14.14 -31.09
CA SER A 254 4.12 14.07 -29.72
C SER A 254 5.09 14.74 -28.77
N GLN A 255 4.59 15.21 -27.63
CA GLN A 255 5.41 15.73 -26.56
C GLN A 255 6.29 14.61 -25.98
N GLY A 256 7.56 14.93 -25.65
CA GLY A 256 8.48 13.96 -25.06
C GLY A 256 7.90 13.31 -23.79
N GLY A 257 7.88 11.98 -23.75
CA GLY A 257 7.30 11.19 -22.65
C GLY A 257 5.77 11.05 -22.67
N GLN A 258 5.08 11.69 -23.63
CA GLN A 258 3.61 11.66 -23.79
C GLN A 258 3.27 11.20 -25.22
N GLY A 259 3.82 10.05 -25.62
CA GLY A 259 3.62 9.45 -26.94
C GLY A 259 2.21 8.87 -27.11
N THR A 260 1.88 8.48 -28.35
CA THR A 260 0.56 7.89 -28.69
C THR A 260 0.32 6.55 -28.02
N ASP A 261 1.35 5.88 -27.49
CA ASP A 261 1.24 4.69 -26.65
C ASP A 261 0.39 4.94 -25.40
N LYS A 262 0.39 6.19 -24.90
CA LYS A 262 -0.41 6.61 -23.74
C LYS A 262 -1.91 6.57 -23.98
N LEU A 263 -2.37 6.53 -25.23
CA LEU A 263 -3.80 6.36 -25.53
C LEU A 263 -4.28 4.90 -25.37
N PHE A 264 -3.39 3.94 -25.13
CA PHE A 264 -3.75 2.51 -25.14
C PHE A 264 -3.08 1.73 -24.01
N ASP A 265 -2.47 2.42 -23.03
CA ASP A 265 -1.76 1.76 -21.92
C ASP A 265 -2.67 1.36 -20.75
N ARG A 266 -3.97 1.68 -20.83
CA ARG A 266 -5.00 1.38 -19.83
C ARG A 266 -4.72 2.04 -18.48
N ASP A 267 -3.95 3.13 -18.49
CA ASP A 267 -3.64 3.94 -17.33
C ASP A 267 -4.17 5.37 -17.49
N LEU A 268 -5.34 5.61 -16.89
CA LEU A 268 -5.99 6.92 -16.83
C LEU A 268 -5.18 8.02 -16.13
N LYS A 269 -4.01 7.70 -15.55
CA LYS A 269 -3.09 8.69 -14.97
C LYS A 269 -2.06 9.20 -15.97
N THR A 270 -1.87 8.51 -17.09
CA THR A 270 -1.00 8.98 -18.17
C THR A 270 -1.83 9.71 -19.24
N MET A 271 -1.15 10.45 -20.12
CA MET A 271 -1.82 11.05 -21.27
C MET A 271 -0.87 11.19 -22.46
N TRP A 272 -1.43 11.06 -23.66
CA TRP A 272 -0.81 11.54 -24.88
C TRP A 272 -1.04 13.04 -25.03
N HIS A 273 -0.06 13.74 -25.59
CA HIS A 273 -0.19 15.14 -26.00
C HIS A 273 0.67 15.41 -27.24
N THR A 274 0.19 16.22 -28.18
CA THR A 274 1.03 16.74 -29.28
C THR A 274 2.10 17.69 -28.73
N ALA A 275 3.23 17.87 -29.43
CA ALA A 275 4.36 18.62 -28.88
C ALA A 275 4.00 20.08 -28.52
N TRP A 276 4.43 20.56 -27.34
CA TRP A 276 4.07 21.90 -26.83
C TRP A 276 4.68 23.06 -27.64
N ASP A 277 5.76 22.80 -28.36
CA ASP A 277 6.45 23.76 -29.23
C ASP A 277 5.70 23.99 -30.55
N ASN A 278 4.91 23.03 -31.03
CA ASN A 278 4.01 23.20 -32.15
C ASN A 278 2.66 23.81 -31.71
N LYS A 279 2.56 25.14 -31.75
CA LYS A 279 1.33 25.88 -31.40
C LYS A 279 0.17 25.70 -32.38
N GLN A 280 0.36 24.99 -33.49
CA GLN A 280 -0.65 24.69 -34.51
C GLN A 280 -0.53 23.22 -34.94
N ALA A 281 -0.88 22.30 -34.04
CA ALA A 281 -0.83 20.87 -34.35
C ALA A 281 -2.00 20.40 -35.20
N THR A 282 -3.19 21.00 -35.08
CA THR A 282 -4.35 20.67 -35.93
C THR A 282 -4.32 21.43 -37.26
N PRO A 283 -4.80 20.82 -38.38
CA PRO A 283 -5.32 19.46 -38.46
C PRO A 283 -4.22 18.39 -38.52
N PHE A 284 -4.52 17.18 -38.03
CA PHE A 284 -3.60 16.04 -38.13
C PHE A 284 -4.35 14.70 -38.23
N ASP A 285 -3.66 13.67 -38.72
CA ASP A 285 -4.15 12.28 -38.74
C ASP A 285 -3.59 11.49 -37.56
N LEU A 286 -4.46 10.79 -36.82
CA LEU A 286 -4.09 9.70 -35.92
C LEU A 286 -4.47 8.37 -36.57
N THR A 287 -3.47 7.59 -36.99
CA THR A 287 -3.67 6.25 -37.56
C THR A 287 -3.42 5.19 -36.50
N VAL A 288 -4.44 4.38 -36.22
CA VAL A 288 -4.47 3.32 -35.20
C VAL A 288 -4.42 1.95 -35.90
N ASP A 289 -3.48 1.09 -35.51
CA ASP A 289 -3.34 -0.31 -35.93
C ASP A 289 -3.82 -1.23 -34.79
N LEU A 290 -4.94 -1.91 -35.03
CA LEU A 290 -5.58 -2.87 -34.13
C LEU A 290 -4.92 -4.25 -34.15
N ARG A 291 -3.86 -4.43 -34.94
CA ARG A 291 -3.03 -5.64 -35.11
C ARG A 291 -3.69 -6.82 -35.80
N ALA A 292 -5.01 -6.87 -35.79
CA ALA A 292 -5.82 -7.86 -36.49
C ALA A 292 -7.06 -7.18 -37.09
N VAL A 293 -7.69 -7.82 -38.07
CA VAL A 293 -9.00 -7.40 -38.57
C VAL A 293 -10.05 -7.79 -37.53
N ASN A 294 -10.71 -6.81 -36.94
CA ASN A 294 -11.72 -6.98 -35.89
C ASN A 294 -13.08 -6.48 -36.37
N LYS A 295 -14.17 -7.11 -35.91
CA LYS A 295 -15.52 -6.58 -36.08
C LYS A 295 -15.77 -5.50 -35.03
N ILE A 296 -15.82 -4.22 -35.42
CA ILE A 296 -15.80 -3.09 -34.50
C ILE A 296 -17.18 -2.84 -33.88
N ASP A 297 -17.24 -2.77 -32.55
CA ASP A 297 -18.45 -2.43 -31.79
C ASP A 297 -18.58 -0.92 -31.61
N ARG A 298 -17.59 -0.32 -30.94
CA ARG A 298 -17.55 1.12 -30.65
C ARG A 298 -16.13 1.59 -30.38
N ILE A 299 -15.96 2.90 -30.37
CA ILE A 299 -14.73 3.59 -30.01
C ILE A 299 -15.05 4.54 -28.86
N GLU A 300 -14.23 4.54 -27.81
CA GLU A 300 -14.35 5.46 -26.68
C GLU A 300 -13.07 6.27 -26.54
N TYR A 301 -13.17 7.58 -26.71
CA TYR A 301 -12.12 8.54 -26.40
C TYR A 301 -12.32 9.08 -24.99
N VAL A 302 -11.28 8.95 -24.15
CA VAL A 302 -11.25 9.51 -22.80
C VAL A 302 -10.41 10.79 -22.84
N PRO A 303 -11.04 11.97 -22.71
CA PRO A 303 -10.30 13.23 -22.71
C PRO A 303 -9.37 13.37 -21.52
N ARG A 304 -8.48 14.35 -21.59
CA ARG A 304 -7.76 14.87 -20.42
C ARG A 304 -8.75 15.23 -19.29
N GLU A 305 -8.35 15.01 -18.04
CA GLU A 305 -9.23 15.13 -16.87
C GLU A 305 -9.90 16.50 -16.71
N ASP A 306 -9.19 17.58 -17.06
CA ASP A 306 -9.69 18.96 -16.99
C ASP A 306 -10.32 19.46 -18.31
N ALA A 307 -10.38 18.62 -19.34
CA ALA A 307 -10.81 18.97 -20.70
C ALA A 307 -10.13 20.23 -21.29
N ALA A 308 -8.91 20.53 -20.84
CA ALA A 308 -8.15 21.70 -21.27
C ALA A 308 -7.43 21.43 -22.61
N ASN A 309 -6.26 22.06 -22.80
CA ASN A 309 -5.48 22.00 -24.04
C ASN A 309 -5.31 20.57 -24.57
N GLY A 310 -5.53 20.44 -25.87
CA GLY A 310 -5.45 19.20 -26.61
C GLY A 310 -6.74 18.38 -26.68
N THR A 311 -7.77 18.69 -25.88
CA THR A 311 -9.04 17.95 -25.96
C THR A 311 -9.60 17.97 -27.37
N LEU A 312 -9.84 16.80 -27.96
CA LEU A 312 -10.31 16.66 -29.34
C LEU A 312 -11.78 17.08 -29.44
N LEU A 313 -12.12 17.91 -30.43
CA LEU A 313 -13.45 18.51 -30.56
C LEU A 313 -14.14 18.13 -31.88
N ARG A 314 -13.43 18.19 -33.00
CA ARG A 314 -14.04 17.97 -34.32
C ARG A 314 -13.09 17.21 -35.23
N GLY A 315 -13.65 16.36 -36.07
CA GLY A 315 -12.88 15.54 -36.97
C GLY A 315 -13.75 14.59 -37.78
N SER A 316 -13.10 13.60 -38.36
CA SER A 316 -13.76 12.45 -38.96
C SER A 316 -13.03 11.14 -38.66
N TYR A 317 -13.73 10.02 -38.76
CA TYR A 317 -13.16 8.70 -38.64
C TYR A 317 -13.37 7.87 -39.90
N SER A 318 -12.43 6.99 -40.21
CA SER A 318 -12.52 6.02 -41.30
C SER A 318 -11.85 4.71 -40.93
N PHE A 319 -12.30 3.61 -41.54
CA PHE A 319 -11.81 2.27 -41.29
C PHE A 319 -11.09 1.70 -42.52
N SER A 320 -10.14 0.80 -42.29
CA SER A 320 -9.46 0.06 -43.34
C SER A 320 -9.00 -1.31 -42.84
N THR A 321 -8.90 -2.28 -43.75
CA THR A 321 -8.29 -3.59 -43.46
C THR A 321 -6.83 -3.67 -43.91
N ASP A 322 -6.36 -2.77 -44.78
CA ASP A 322 -5.06 -2.87 -45.48
C ASP A 322 -4.23 -1.57 -45.45
N ARG A 323 -4.76 -0.50 -44.84
CA ARG A 323 -4.19 0.86 -44.76
C ARG A 323 -4.14 1.60 -46.10
N GLN A 324 -4.62 1.01 -47.20
CA GLN A 324 -4.64 1.59 -48.53
C GLN A 324 -6.05 2.02 -48.92
N ASN A 325 -7.01 1.12 -48.73
CA ASN A 325 -8.42 1.34 -49.03
C ASN A 325 -9.15 1.74 -47.74
N TRP A 326 -9.69 2.95 -47.72
CA TRP A 326 -10.38 3.52 -46.56
C TRP A 326 -11.87 3.68 -46.84
N SER A 327 -12.70 3.43 -45.83
CA SER A 327 -14.11 3.79 -45.88
C SER A 327 -14.29 5.30 -46.04
N ALA A 328 -15.47 5.73 -46.50
CA ALA A 328 -15.82 7.14 -46.50
C ALA A 328 -15.66 7.72 -45.07
N PRO A 329 -15.07 8.93 -44.93
CA PRO A 329 -14.89 9.56 -43.63
C PRO A 329 -16.25 9.95 -43.04
N VAL A 330 -16.46 9.61 -41.77
CA VAL A 330 -17.67 9.99 -41.03
C VAL A 330 -17.32 11.05 -40.00
N ALA A 331 -17.96 12.21 -40.10
CA ALA A 331 -17.68 13.35 -39.23
C ALA A 331 -18.16 13.13 -37.79
N PHE A 332 -17.46 13.71 -36.83
CA PHE A 332 -17.89 13.82 -35.44
C PHE A 332 -17.64 15.23 -34.89
N THR A 333 -18.48 15.63 -33.93
CA THR A 333 -18.31 16.84 -33.13
C THR A 333 -18.58 16.51 -31.68
N TRP A 334 -17.67 16.90 -30.79
CA TRP A 334 -17.69 16.61 -29.37
C TRP A 334 -17.67 17.90 -28.55
N ALA A 335 -18.35 17.88 -27.41
CA ALA A 335 -18.33 18.96 -26.45
C ALA A 335 -16.96 19.06 -25.76
N LYS A 336 -16.56 20.29 -25.42
CA LYS A 336 -15.38 20.56 -24.59
C LYS A 336 -15.68 20.26 -23.12
N ASP A 337 -15.64 18.98 -22.77
CA ASP A 337 -15.79 18.49 -21.40
C ASP A 337 -15.01 17.19 -21.19
N ALA A 338 -14.91 16.75 -19.93
CA ALA A 338 -14.13 15.59 -19.53
C ALA A 338 -14.89 14.25 -19.67
N THR A 339 -16.12 14.27 -20.20
CA THR A 339 -16.93 13.05 -20.38
C THR A 339 -16.34 12.15 -21.47
N VAL A 340 -16.52 10.84 -21.35
CA VAL A 340 -16.09 9.89 -22.38
C VAL A 340 -16.90 10.13 -23.66
N LYS A 341 -16.19 10.25 -24.79
CA LYS A 341 -16.80 10.45 -26.10
C LYS A 341 -16.89 9.11 -26.81
N THR A 342 -18.10 8.71 -27.21
CA THR A 342 -18.36 7.39 -27.80
C THR A 342 -18.78 7.52 -29.27
N ILE A 343 -18.15 6.74 -30.14
CA ILE A 343 -18.57 6.51 -31.52
C ILE A 343 -19.07 5.08 -31.62
N VAL A 344 -20.28 4.89 -32.14
CA VAL A 344 -20.84 3.57 -32.48
C VAL A 344 -20.99 3.52 -34.00
N PRO A 345 -20.07 2.87 -34.73
CA PRO A 345 -20.18 2.74 -36.18
C PRO A 345 -21.44 1.96 -36.58
N ALA A 346 -22.07 2.35 -37.68
CA ALA A 346 -23.14 1.55 -38.29
C ALA A 346 -22.60 0.18 -38.75
N ASP A 347 -23.43 -0.85 -38.66
CA ASP A 347 -23.21 -2.20 -39.20
C ASP A 347 -22.00 -2.99 -38.67
N HIS A 348 -21.29 -2.46 -37.68
CA HIS A 348 -20.12 -3.09 -37.05
C HIS A 348 -19.05 -3.53 -38.08
N PRO A 349 -18.32 -2.58 -38.71
CA PRO A 349 -17.42 -2.87 -39.81
C PRO A 349 -16.26 -3.77 -39.39
N GLU A 350 -15.74 -4.57 -40.32
CA GLU A 350 -14.46 -5.25 -40.14
C GLU A 350 -13.31 -4.27 -40.45
N ALA A 351 -12.41 -4.06 -39.49
CA ALA A 351 -11.29 -3.14 -39.63
C ALA A 351 -10.05 -3.64 -38.89
N ARG A 352 -8.88 -3.41 -39.49
CA ARG A 352 -7.59 -3.49 -38.80
C ARG A 352 -7.06 -2.10 -38.43
N TYR A 353 -7.39 -1.12 -39.24
CA TYR A 353 -6.95 0.25 -39.06
C TYR A 353 -8.13 1.18 -38.85
N LEU A 354 -7.96 2.10 -37.91
CA LEU A 354 -8.83 3.25 -37.69
C LEU A 354 -7.99 4.50 -37.96
N LYS A 355 -8.50 5.44 -38.76
CA LYS A 355 -7.92 6.77 -38.89
C LYS A 355 -8.88 7.79 -38.31
N LEU A 356 -8.38 8.60 -37.39
CA LEU A 356 -9.05 9.82 -36.93
C LEU A 356 -8.36 11.00 -37.60
N HIS A 357 -9.07 11.72 -38.47
CA HIS A 357 -8.64 13.04 -38.94
C HIS A 357 -9.17 14.07 -37.96
N ILE A 358 -8.29 14.77 -37.26
CA ILE A 358 -8.65 15.75 -36.24
C ILE A 358 -8.58 17.14 -36.88
N ASP A 359 -9.74 17.78 -37.05
CA ASP A 359 -9.86 19.15 -37.55
C ASP A 359 -9.58 20.17 -36.45
N GLU A 360 -10.06 19.90 -35.24
CA GLU A 360 -10.10 20.88 -34.14
C GLU A 360 -9.88 20.22 -32.79
N GLY A 361 -8.98 20.80 -32.01
CA GLY A 361 -8.73 20.48 -30.61
C GLY A 361 -8.47 21.75 -29.82
N VAL A 362 -8.72 21.70 -28.50
CA VAL A 362 -8.56 22.87 -27.63
C VAL A 362 -7.14 23.43 -27.72
N GLY A 363 -7.02 24.70 -28.12
CA GLY A 363 -5.72 25.37 -28.24
C GLY A 363 -4.88 24.91 -29.43
N ASN A 364 -5.49 24.28 -30.44
CA ASN A 364 -4.83 23.71 -31.63
C ASN A 364 -3.85 22.56 -31.33
N PHE A 365 -4.07 21.83 -30.23
CA PHE A 365 -3.32 20.62 -29.86
C PHE A 365 -4.21 19.37 -29.95
N GLY A 366 -3.60 18.19 -29.85
CA GLY A 366 -4.28 16.92 -29.57
C GLY A 366 -3.80 16.31 -28.25
N SER A 367 -4.70 15.77 -27.44
CA SER A 367 -4.40 15.07 -26.19
C SER A 367 -5.49 14.07 -25.82
N GLY A 368 -5.17 13.15 -24.93
CA GLY A 368 -6.12 12.15 -24.44
C GLY A 368 -5.50 11.22 -23.41
N ARG A 369 -6.33 10.68 -22.52
CA ARG A 369 -5.90 9.65 -21.57
C ARG A 369 -6.00 8.27 -22.19
N GLU A 370 -7.08 7.97 -22.90
CA GLU A 370 -7.30 6.66 -23.53
C GLU A 370 -8.10 6.79 -24.83
N LEU A 371 -7.93 5.82 -25.72
CA LEU A 371 -8.72 5.58 -26.91
C LEU A 371 -9.01 4.08 -27.03
N TYR A 372 -10.11 3.63 -26.46
CA TYR A 372 -10.51 2.22 -26.53
C TYR A 372 -11.23 1.94 -27.83
N VAL A 373 -10.80 0.91 -28.55
CA VAL A 373 -11.56 0.33 -29.68
C VAL A 373 -12.07 -1.02 -29.23
N TYR A 374 -13.39 -1.17 -29.22
CA TYR A 374 -14.06 -2.40 -28.80
C TYR A 374 -14.42 -3.23 -30.03
N ARG A 375 -14.29 -4.55 -29.90
CA ARG A 375 -14.87 -5.49 -30.85
C ARG A 375 -16.24 -5.96 -30.38
N VAL A 376 -17.06 -6.43 -31.31
CA VAL A 376 -18.36 -7.05 -31.00
C VAL A 376 -18.15 -8.24 -30.06
N ALA A 377 -18.95 -8.33 -29.00
CA ALA A 377 -18.84 -9.37 -27.99
C ALA A 377 -18.88 -10.77 -28.64
N GLY A 378 -17.97 -11.65 -28.20
CA GLY A 378 -17.84 -13.01 -28.72
C GLY A 378 -17.11 -13.15 -30.06
N THR A 379 -16.64 -12.05 -30.67
CA THR A 379 -15.87 -12.10 -31.92
C THR A 379 -14.36 -12.15 -31.68
N GLU A 380 -13.63 -12.77 -32.61
CA GLU A 380 -12.16 -12.81 -32.61
C GLU A 380 -11.57 -11.92 -33.73
N GLY A 381 -10.40 -11.35 -33.46
CA GLY A 381 -9.62 -10.65 -34.48
C GLY A 381 -8.89 -11.64 -35.38
N LYS A 382 -8.91 -11.40 -36.69
CA LYS A 382 -8.22 -12.22 -37.71
C LYS A 382 -6.87 -11.60 -38.04
N MET A 383 -5.77 -12.28 -37.71
CA MET A 383 -4.43 -11.84 -38.14
C MET A 383 -4.26 -12.11 -39.63
N GLN A 384 -3.96 -11.08 -40.41
CA GLN A 384 -3.67 -11.25 -41.83
C GLN A 384 -2.28 -11.89 -41.98
N GLY A 385 -2.22 -13.04 -42.66
CA GLY A 385 -0.98 -13.84 -42.80
C GLY A 385 -0.90 -15.04 -41.87
N ASP A 386 -1.80 -15.15 -40.88
CA ASP A 386 -2.02 -16.37 -40.07
C ASP A 386 -3.03 -17.26 -40.82
N ILE A 387 -2.49 -18.17 -41.64
CA ILE A 387 -3.26 -19.00 -42.57
C ILE A 387 -3.84 -20.21 -41.85
N ASN A 388 -3.09 -20.76 -40.88
CA ASN A 388 -3.52 -21.92 -40.11
C ASN A 388 -4.42 -21.57 -38.90
N ARG A 389 -4.57 -20.26 -38.60
CA ARG A 389 -5.36 -19.68 -37.50
C ARG A 389 -4.87 -20.05 -36.10
N ASP A 390 -3.57 -20.26 -35.94
CA ASP A 390 -2.95 -20.60 -34.66
C ASP A 390 -2.58 -19.37 -33.81
N LYS A 391 -2.90 -18.16 -34.30
CA LYS A 391 -2.64 -16.86 -33.68
C LYS A 391 -1.16 -16.47 -33.70
N ARG A 392 -0.38 -17.07 -34.61
CA ARG A 392 1.01 -16.73 -34.91
C ARG A 392 1.15 -16.50 -36.42
N ILE A 393 2.26 -15.89 -36.80
CA ILE A 393 2.68 -15.80 -38.19
C ILE A 393 4.09 -16.40 -38.21
N ASP A 394 4.20 -17.63 -38.68
CA ASP A 394 5.46 -18.38 -38.67
C ASP A 394 5.68 -19.23 -39.95
N GLU A 395 6.69 -20.10 -39.94
CA GLU A 395 7.04 -20.93 -41.09
C GLU A 395 5.90 -21.88 -41.51
N ASN A 396 4.98 -22.22 -40.60
CA ASN A 396 3.82 -23.05 -40.93
C ASN A 396 2.81 -22.29 -41.78
N ASP A 397 2.67 -20.98 -41.56
CA ASP A 397 1.86 -20.12 -42.41
C ASP A 397 2.48 -19.95 -43.78
N LEU A 398 3.80 -19.74 -43.85
CA LEU A 398 4.50 -19.69 -45.14
C LEU A 398 4.36 -21.01 -45.91
N THR A 399 4.51 -22.14 -45.22
CA THR A 399 4.32 -23.48 -45.80
C THR A 399 2.88 -23.67 -46.29
N SER A 400 1.90 -23.21 -45.51
CA SER A 400 0.49 -23.26 -45.90
C SER A 400 0.22 -22.34 -47.11
N TYR A 401 0.77 -21.13 -47.14
CA TYR A 401 0.66 -20.23 -48.28
C TYR A 401 1.20 -20.89 -49.55
N MET A 402 2.46 -21.35 -49.52
CA MET A 402 3.13 -21.98 -50.66
C MET A 402 2.36 -23.21 -51.18
N ASN A 403 1.77 -24.02 -50.29
CA ASN A 403 1.02 -25.20 -50.69
C ASN A 403 -0.33 -24.89 -51.35
N TYR A 404 -0.94 -23.72 -51.09
CA TYR A 404 -2.29 -23.39 -51.53
C TYR A 404 -2.36 -22.29 -52.60
N THR A 405 -1.30 -21.51 -52.83
CA THR A 405 -1.31 -20.44 -53.85
C THR A 405 -0.56 -20.72 -55.14
N GLY A 406 0.14 -21.86 -55.24
CA GLY A 406 0.74 -22.35 -56.50
C GLY A 406 2.03 -21.64 -56.91
#